data_AF-A0A1F5Y0F5-F1
#
_entry.id   AF-A0A1F5Y0F5-F1
#
_cell.length_a   1.000
_cell.length_b   1.000
_cell.length_c   1.000
_cell.angle_alpha   90.00
_cell.angle_beta   90.00
_cell.angle_gamma   90.00
#
_symmetry.space_group_name_H-M   'P 1'
#
loop_
_entity.id
_entity.type
_entity.pdbx_description
1 polymer ?
#
loop_
_entity_poly.entity_id
_entity_poly.type
_entity_poly.pdbx_seq_one_letter_code
_entity_poly.pdbx_strand_id
1 'polypeptide(L)'
;MRKINLTSYTAGSPIIWGIIFLTLFYVFSPLPASAAIGFNGPLVPCGGTKPPADHPCQVCDLYTLARNIIDLLLWGIATPLLIVALLAAGFFWLTAGGSEEKISKGRSILFSAVVGFIIAFGAWVIINTILSTLAFKNPFDGSAWSNTGFCSQSPIK
;
A
#
# COMPACT_ATOMS: atom_id res chain seq x y z
N MET A 1 1.01 48.37 15.07
CA MET A 1 0.75 46.94 14.78
C MET A 1 1.89 46.42 13.89
N ARG A 2 2.83 45.66 14.45
CA ARG A 2 4.06 45.22 13.77
C ARG A 2 3.74 43.93 13.01
N LYS A 3 3.75 43.97 11.66
CA LYS A 3 3.57 42.78 10.84
C LYS A 3 4.79 41.87 11.00
N ILE A 4 4.62 40.81 11.79
CA ILE A 4 5.60 39.74 11.92
C ILE A 4 5.48 38.91 10.64
N ASN A 5 6.36 39.17 9.67
CA ASN A 5 6.44 38.40 8.42
C ASN A 5 6.97 36.99 8.76
N LEU A 6 6.04 36.05 8.93
CA LEU A 6 6.33 34.62 9.11
C LEU A 6 6.78 33.92 7.80
N THR A 7 6.77 34.65 6.68
CA THR A 7 7.21 34.21 5.35
C THR A 7 8.72 34.12 5.18
N SER A 8 9.53 34.64 6.11
CA SER A 8 11.00 34.58 6.03
C SER A 8 11.59 33.29 6.61
N TYR A 9 10.85 32.53 7.43
CA TYR A 9 11.34 31.26 8.00
C TYR A 9 11.17 30.06 7.06
N THR A 10 10.22 30.12 6.12
CA THR A 10 9.81 28.97 5.30
C THR A 10 10.58 28.83 3.98
N ALA A 11 11.38 29.81 3.60
CA ALA A 11 11.95 29.91 2.25
C ALA A 11 13.45 29.58 2.13
N GLY A 12 14.20 29.46 3.23
CA GLY A 12 15.67 29.32 3.12
C GLY A 12 16.41 28.73 4.32
N SER A 13 15.74 28.18 5.33
CA SER A 13 16.45 27.58 6.46
C SER A 13 16.89 26.15 6.13
N PRO A 14 18.20 25.85 6.05
CA PRO A 14 18.70 24.49 5.83
C PRO A 14 18.29 23.52 6.95
N ILE A 15 17.77 24.06 8.06
CA ILE A 15 17.24 23.33 9.20
C ILE A 15 15.94 22.61 8.82
N ILE A 16 15.05 23.22 8.03
CA ILE A 16 13.78 22.61 7.63
C ILE A 16 14.03 21.45 6.65
N TRP A 17 14.92 21.65 5.67
CA TRP A 17 15.37 20.58 4.77
C TRP A 17 16.10 19.46 5.52
N GLY A 18 16.92 19.80 6.53
CA GLY A 18 17.58 18.83 7.41
C GLY A 18 16.58 18.00 8.23
N ILE A 19 15.52 18.62 8.75
CA ILE A 19 14.44 17.92 9.48
C ILE A 19 13.61 17.06 8.52
N ILE A 20 13.35 17.50 7.29
CA ILE A 20 12.66 16.71 6.26
C ILE A 20 13.51 15.49 5.86
N PHE A 21 14.82 15.66 5.68
CA PHE A 21 15.73 14.56 5.37
C PHE A 21 15.87 13.59 6.55
N LEU A 22 15.89 14.09 7.79
CA LEU A 22 15.88 13.27 9.00
C LEU A 22 14.56 12.54 9.24
N THR A 23 13.42 13.16 8.95
CA THR A 23 12.09 12.52 9.09
C THR A 23 11.85 11.50 7.98
N LEU A 24 12.26 11.79 6.74
CA LEU A 24 12.29 10.80 5.67
C LEU A 24 13.25 9.66 6.00
N PHE A 25 14.45 9.94 6.50
CA PHE A 25 15.40 8.90 6.92
C PHE A 25 14.89 8.13 8.13
N TYR A 26 14.13 8.71 9.06
CA TYR A 26 13.55 8.01 10.20
C TYR A 26 12.37 7.12 9.80
N VAL A 27 11.52 7.59 8.88
CA VAL A 27 10.40 6.82 8.29
C VAL A 27 10.91 5.72 7.34
N PHE A 28 12.05 5.94 6.68
CA PHE A 28 12.67 4.98 5.75
C PHE A 28 13.76 4.13 6.42
N SER A 29 14.21 4.49 7.63
CA SER A 29 15.10 3.67 8.43
C SER A 29 14.33 2.45 8.93
N PRO A 30 14.96 1.26 8.95
CA PRO A 30 14.31 0.01 9.29
C PRO A 30 14.15 -0.16 10.81
N LEU A 31 13.50 0.82 11.46
CA LEU A 31 13.15 0.75 12.89
C LEU A 31 11.80 0.10 13.19
N PRO A 32 10.92 -0.26 12.24
CA PRO A 32 10.18 -1.49 12.39
C PRO A 32 11.09 -2.63 11.94
N ALA A 33 11.89 -3.15 12.87
CA ALA A 33 12.44 -4.51 12.82
C ALA A 33 11.32 -5.57 12.95
N SER A 34 10.20 -5.34 12.25
CA SER A 34 9.27 -6.36 11.83
C SER A 34 8.98 -6.03 10.38
N ALA A 35 9.71 -6.71 9.51
CA ALA A 35 9.24 -7.01 8.17
C ALA A 35 7.96 -7.86 8.30
N ALA A 36 6.88 -7.24 8.71
CA ALA A 36 5.53 -7.70 8.46
C ALA A 36 4.94 -6.81 7.36
N ILE A 37 5.63 -6.80 6.21
CA ILE A 37 4.92 -6.86 4.93
C ILE A 37 3.93 -8.04 5.04
N GLY A 38 2.68 -7.89 4.60
CA GLY A 38 1.60 -8.87 4.77
C GLY A 38 1.82 -10.21 4.06
N PHE A 39 2.93 -10.86 4.35
CA PHE A 39 3.52 -11.97 3.63
C PHE A 39 4.29 -12.84 4.63
N ASN A 40 3.56 -13.76 5.27
CA ASN A 40 4.07 -14.64 6.33
C ASN A 40 4.51 -16.02 5.81
N GLY A 41 4.96 -16.14 4.55
CA GLY A 41 5.32 -17.43 3.97
C GLY A 41 6.24 -17.34 2.76
N PRO A 42 6.64 -18.47 2.14
CA PRO A 42 7.31 -18.49 0.84
C PRO A 42 6.36 -18.07 -0.30
N LEU A 43 6.88 -17.44 -1.36
CA LEU A 43 6.02 -16.87 -2.42
C LEU A 43 5.29 -18.01 -3.15
N VAL A 44 6.03 -19.10 -3.36
CA VAL A 44 5.52 -20.36 -3.87
C VAL A 44 5.34 -21.33 -2.69
N PRO A 45 4.10 -21.74 -2.37
CA PRO A 45 3.84 -22.65 -1.25
C PRO A 45 4.04 -24.13 -1.58
N CYS A 46 4.36 -24.48 -2.83
CA CYS A 46 4.58 -25.86 -3.28
C CYS A 46 6.00 -26.05 -3.85
N GLY A 47 6.51 -27.29 -3.83
CA GLY A 47 7.79 -27.65 -4.45
C GLY A 47 9.03 -27.27 -3.63
N GLY A 48 8.91 -27.24 -2.30
CA GLY A 48 10.00 -26.91 -1.37
C GLY A 48 10.20 -27.97 -0.29
N THR A 49 11.37 -28.03 0.34
CA THR A 49 11.73 -29.08 1.32
C THR A 49 11.28 -28.81 2.76
N LYS A 50 10.25 -27.97 2.98
CA LYS A 50 9.74 -27.61 4.33
C LYS A 50 8.23 -27.85 4.44
N PRO A 51 7.71 -28.40 5.56
CA PRO A 51 6.28 -28.65 5.69
C PRO A 51 5.45 -27.35 5.60
N PRO A 52 4.34 -27.30 4.84
CA PRO A 52 3.76 -28.35 3.99
C PRO A 52 4.10 -28.07 2.52
N ALA A 53 5.27 -28.49 2.02
CA ALA A 53 5.68 -28.22 0.63
C ALA A 53 6.13 -29.48 -0.16
N ASP A 54 5.79 -30.68 0.34
CA ASP A 54 5.96 -31.96 -0.35
C ASP A 54 4.64 -32.49 -0.95
N HIS A 55 3.74 -31.61 -1.40
CA HIS A 55 2.58 -31.95 -2.21
C HIS A 55 2.78 -31.52 -3.67
N PRO A 56 2.28 -32.30 -4.66
CA PRO A 56 2.35 -31.90 -6.05
C PRO A 56 1.65 -30.55 -6.23
N CYS A 57 2.25 -29.60 -6.95
CA CYS A 57 1.66 -28.26 -7.13
C CYS A 57 0.25 -28.35 -7.74
N GLN A 58 -0.76 -28.00 -6.95
CA GLN A 58 -2.16 -28.06 -7.37
C GLN A 58 -2.68 -26.68 -7.77
N VAL A 59 -3.86 -26.63 -8.38
CA VAL A 59 -4.55 -25.37 -8.73
C VAL A 59 -4.77 -24.49 -7.49
N CYS A 60 -4.89 -25.10 -6.31
CA CYS A 60 -5.02 -24.41 -5.02
C CYS A 60 -3.75 -23.63 -4.60
N ASP A 61 -2.56 -24.16 -4.91
CA ASP A 61 -1.28 -23.50 -4.63
C ASP A 61 -1.04 -22.32 -5.57
N LEU A 62 -1.46 -22.46 -6.84
CA LEU A 62 -1.43 -21.37 -7.81
C LEU A 62 -2.31 -20.19 -7.35
N TYR A 63 -3.47 -20.48 -6.79
CA TYR A 63 -4.34 -19.44 -6.23
C TYR A 63 -3.74 -18.78 -4.98
N THR A 64 -3.08 -19.56 -4.13
CA THR A 64 -2.37 -19.04 -2.95
C THR A 64 -1.18 -18.16 -3.35
N LEU A 65 -0.44 -18.53 -4.40
CA LEU A 65 0.59 -17.68 -5.00
C LEU A 65 0.00 -16.35 -5.50
N ALA A 66 -1.11 -16.40 -6.24
CA ALA A 66 -1.77 -15.19 -6.74
C ALA A 66 -2.20 -14.27 -5.60
N ARG A 67 -2.69 -14.84 -4.49
CA ARG A 67 -2.96 -14.06 -3.27
C ARG A 67 -1.74 -13.37 -2.72
N ASN A 68 -0.67 -14.12 -2.50
CA ASN A 68 0.57 -13.61 -1.93
C ASN A 68 1.12 -12.44 -2.75
N ILE A 69 1.03 -12.52 -4.07
CA ILE A 69 1.44 -11.44 -4.98
C ILE A 69 0.55 -10.20 -4.81
N ILE A 70 -0.77 -10.38 -4.77
CA ILE A 70 -1.72 -9.26 -4.63
C ILE A 70 -1.60 -8.60 -3.25
N ASP A 71 -1.44 -9.39 -2.19
CA ASP A 71 -1.25 -8.88 -0.83
C ASP A 71 0.10 -8.14 -0.71
N LEU A 72 1.15 -8.66 -1.33
CA LEU A 72 2.44 -7.94 -1.44
C LEU A 72 2.29 -6.62 -2.22
N LEU A 73 1.53 -6.61 -3.31
CA LEU A 73 1.35 -5.42 -4.13
C LEU A 73 0.52 -4.34 -3.42
N LEU A 74 -0.57 -4.74 -2.75
CA LEU A 74 -1.48 -3.81 -2.06
C LEU A 74 -0.91 -3.34 -0.71
N TRP A 75 -0.55 -4.28 0.16
CA TRP A 75 -0.07 -3.98 1.51
C TRP A 75 1.41 -3.64 1.54
N GLY A 76 2.22 -4.29 0.69
CA GLY A 76 3.67 -4.06 0.64
C GLY A 76 4.09 -2.83 -0.16
N ILE A 77 3.38 -2.48 -1.25
CA ILE A 77 3.83 -1.40 -2.15
C ILE A 77 2.81 -0.27 -2.27
N ALA A 78 1.55 -0.56 -2.56
CA ALA A 78 0.55 0.47 -2.85
C ALA A 78 0.25 1.37 -1.63
N THR A 79 0.13 0.77 -0.44
CA THR A 79 -0.15 1.50 0.81
C THR A 79 0.97 2.48 1.20
N PRO A 80 2.24 2.07 1.32
CA PRO A 80 3.31 3.02 1.63
C PRO A 80 3.53 4.06 0.52
N LEU A 81 3.39 3.67 -0.75
CA LEU A 81 3.55 4.59 -1.87
C LEU A 81 2.49 5.71 -1.87
N LEU A 82 1.23 5.38 -1.56
CA LEU A 82 0.17 6.38 -1.43
C LEU A 82 0.50 7.40 -0.34
N ILE A 83 0.91 6.94 0.84
CA ILE A 83 1.19 7.80 1.98
C ILE A 83 2.30 8.81 1.61
N VAL A 84 3.37 8.34 0.98
CA VAL A 84 4.47 9.21 0.53
C VAL A 84 4.00 10.20 -0.53
N ALA A 85 3.20 9.77 -1.51
CA ALA A 85 2.68 10.64 -2.57
C ALA A 85 1.74 11.73 -2.02
N LEU A 86 0.87 11.41 -1.06
CA LEU A 86 -0.01 12.37 -0.41
C LEU A 86 0.77 13.40 0.43
N LEU A 87 1.79 12.96 1.17
CA LEU A 87 2.65 13.86 1.93
C LEU A 87 3.44 14.80 1.01
N ALA A 88 4.04 14.27 -0.06
CA ALA A 88 4.81 15.07 -1.01
C ALA A 88 3.95 16.11 -1.73
N ALA A 89 2.76 15.72 -2.17
CA ALA A 89 1.89 16.61 -2.92
C ALA A 89 1.15 17.60 -2.01
N GLY A 90 0.83 17.22 -0.76
CA GLY A 90 0.36 18.16 0.27
C GLY A 90 1.40 19.23 0.61
N PHE A 91 2.67 18.84 0.75
CA PHE A 91 3.77 19.80 0.98
C PHE A 91 3.97 20.76 -0.19
N PHE A 92 3.92 20.26 -1.43
CA PHE A 92 4.04 21.09 -2.63
C PHE A 92 2.90 22.11 -2.75
N TRP A 93 1.69 21.73 -2.33
CA TRP A 93 0.53 22.61 -2.32
C TRP A 93 0.66 23.71 -1.25
N LEU A 94 1.10 23.37 -0.04
CA LEU A 94 1.29 24.33 1.07
C LEU A 94 2.46 25.31 0.83
N THR A 95 3.48 24.90 0.09
CA THR A 95 4.67 25.74 -0.21
C THR A 95 4.54 26.58 -1.48
N ALA A 96 3.40 26.52 -2.17
CA ALA A 96 3.21 27.19 -3.46
C ALA A 96 3.16 28.74 -3.39
N GLY A 97 3.03 29.33 -2.20
CA GLY A 97 3.27 30.76 -1.94
C GLY A 97 2.43 31.74 -2.77
N GLY A 98 1.31 31.30 -3.36
CA GLY A 98 0.47 32.11 -4.24
C GLY A 98 0.82 32.05 -5.73
N SER A 99 1.74 31.17 -6.16
CA SER A 99 1.97 30.91 -7.59
C SER A 99 0.95 29.89 -8.13
N GLU A 100 0.03 30.36 -8.98
CA GLU A 100 -1.00 29.56 -9.65
C GLU A 100 -0.43 28.30 -10.34
N GLU A 101 0.75 28.42 -10.95
CA GLU A 101 1.41 27.32 -11.66
C GLU A 101 1.80 26.16 -10.72
N LYS A 102 2.30 26.47 -9.52
CA LYS A 102 2.70 25.43 -8.55
C LYS A 102 1.50 24.82 -7.83
N ILE A 103 0.45 25.60 -7.62
CA ILE A 103 -0.83 25.10 -7.11
C ILE A 103 -1.44 24.10 -8.10
N SER A 104 -1.46 24.44 -9.39
CA SER A 104 -2.00 23.57 -10.44
C SER A 104 -1.19 22.26 -10.57
N LYS A 105 0.14 22.35 -10.56
CA LYS A 105 1.02 21.17 -10.56
C LYS A 105 0.80 20.29 -9.32
N GLY A 106 0.79 20.84 -8.11
CA GLY A 106 0.53 20.07 -6.88
C GLY A 106 -0.82 19.35 -6.92
N ARG A 107 -1.86 20.02 -7.43
CA ARG A 107 -3.21 19.45 -7.57
C ARG A 107 -3.24 18.31 -8.59
N SER A 108 -2.56 18.45 -9.73
CA SER A 108 -2.48 17.38 -10.74
C SER A 108 -1.81 16.11 -10.21
N ILE A 109 -0.73 16.26 -9.43
CA ILE A 109 -0.02 15.14 -8.82
C ILE A 109 -0.90 14.44 -7.78
N LEU A 110 -1.59 15.21 -6.92
CA LEU A 110 -2.56 14.66 -5.97
C LEU A 110 -3.65 13.84 -6.67
N PHE A 111 -4.27 14.40 -7.72
CA PHE A 111 -5.31 13.68 -8.46
C PHE A 111 -4.78 12.40 -9.09
N SER A 112 -3.59 12.43 -9.70
CA SER A 112 -3.01 11.23 -10.30
C SER A 112 -2.73 10.12 -9.27
N ALA A 113 -2.22 10.48 -8.09
CA ALA A 113 -1.96 9.54 -7.00
C ALA A 113 -3.25 8.94 -6.43
N VAL A 114 -4.26 9.78 -6.21
CA VAL A 114 -5.57 9.35 -5.67
C VAL A 114 -6.29 8.43 -6.65
N VAL A 115 -6.28 8.76 -7.96
CA VAL A 115 -6.92 7.93 -8.99
C VAL A 115 -6.26 6.55 -9.06
N GLY A 116 -4.92 6.48 -9.03
CA GLY A 116 -4.21 5.20 -9.02
C GLY A 116 -4.58 4.33 -7.81
N PHE A 117 -4.69 4.94 -6.63
CA PHE A 117 -5.07 4.22 -5.42
C PHE A 117 -6.53 3.75 -5.44
N ILE A 118 -7.46 4.60 -5.91
CA ILE A 118 -8.87 4.23 -6.03
C ILE A 118 -9.04 3.04 -6.98
N ILE A 119 -8.29 2.98 -8.08
CA ILE A 119 -8.37 1.85 -9.02
C ILE A 119 -7.86 0.56 -8.35
N ALA A 120 -6.70 0.61 -7.68
CA ALA A 120 -6.13 -0.55 -7.00
C ALA A 120 -7.03 -1.05 -5.86
N PHE A 121 -7.50 -0.14 -5.01
CA PHE A 121 -8.37 -0.47 -3.87
C PHE A 121 -9.78 -0.88 -4.35
N GLY A 122 -10.30 -0.22 -5.38
CA GLY A 122 -11.58 -0.53 -5.99
C GLY A 122 -11.62 -1.93 -6.60
N ALA A 123 -10.56 -2.34 -7.32
CA ALA A 123 -10.45 -3.69 -7.85
C ALA A 123 -10.49 -4.75 -6.73
N TRP A 124 -9.75 -4.51 -5.64
CA TRP A 124 -9.74 -5.40 -4.48
C TRP A 124 -11.13 -5.50 -3.82
N VAL A 125 -11.82 -4.37 -3.63
CA VAL A 125 -13.18 -4.34 -3.06
C VAL A 125 -14.16 -5.12 -3.93
N ILE A 126 -14.17 -4.89 -5.25
CA ILE A 126 -15.09 -5.56 -6.18
C ILE A 126 -14.90 -7.08 -6.12
N ILE A 127 -13.64 -7.53 -6.21
CA ILE A 127 -13.30 -8.96 -6.14
C ILE A 127 -13.76 -9.54 -4.79
N ASN A 128 -13.45 -8.86 -3.69
CA ASN A 128 -13.86 -9.30 -2.35
C ASN A 128 -15.38 -9.37 -2.20
N THR A 129 -16.13 -8.42 -2.77
CA THR A 129 -17.61 -8.43 -2.77
C THR A 129 -18.17 -9.62 -3.56
N ILE A 130 -17.61 -9.92 -4.72
CA ILE A 130 -18.04 -11.07 -5.55
C ILE A 130 -17.72 -12.39 -4.82
N LEU A 131 -16.51 -12.53 -4.26
CA LEU A 131 -16.13 -13.75 -3.54
C LEU A 131 -16.93 -13.92 -2.25
N SER A 132 -17.21 -12.83 -1.53
CA SER A 132 -18.04 -12.93 -0.32
C SER A 132 -19.48 -13.34 -0.66
N THR A 133 -20.09 -12.73 -1.69
CA THR A 133 -21.47 -13.10 -2.07
C THR A 133 -21.61 -14.54 -2.56
N LEU A 134 -20.56 -15.10 -3.21
CA LEU A 134 -20.60 -16.46 -3.78
C LEU A 134 -20.03 -17.55 -2.85
N ALA A 135 -19.01 -17.25 -2.04
CA ALA A 135 -18.26 -18.26 -1.29
C ALA A 135 -18.50 -18.24 0.24
N PHE A 136 -18.76 -17.08 0.86
CA PHE A 136 -18.85 -16.96 2.33
C PHE A 136 -19.92 -15.99 2.79
N LYS A 137 -20.87 -16.47 3.60
CA LYS A 137 -22.08 -15.79 4.11
C LYS A 137 -21.85 -14.48 4.93
N ASN A 138 -20.62 -13.95 5.00
CA ASN A 138 -20.27 -12.76 5.78
C ASN A 138 -19.66 -11.65 4.89
N PRO A 139 -20.46 -10.64 4.45
CA PRO A 139 -20.03 -9.55 3.57
C PRO A 139 -19.05 -8.53 4.16
N PHE A 140 -18.65 -8.65 5.44
CA PHE A 140 -17.88 -7.63 6.15
C PHE A 140 -16.48 -8.05 6.60
N ASP A 141 -16.05 -9.29 6.30
CA ASP A 141 -14.78 -9.80 6.83
C ASP A 141 -13.53 -9.25 6.11
N GLY A 142 -13.68 -8.49 5.02
CA GLY A 142 -12.55 -7.88 4.28
C GLY A 142 -11.49 -8.89 3.79
N SER A 143 -11.75 -10.19 3.93
CA SER A 143 -10.81 -11.29 3.78
C SER A 143 -11.41 -12.42 2.93
N ALA A 144 -12.51 -12.16 2.23
CA ALA A 144 -13.13 -13.12 1.32
C ALA A 144 -12.27 -13.35 0.06
N TRP A 145 -11.37 -12.41 -0.26
CA TRP A 145 -10.10 -12.77 -0.87
C TRP A 145 -9.41 -13.74 0.09
N SER A 146 -8.47 -13.42 0.99
CA SER A 146 -7.60 -14.39 1.72
C SER A 146 -8.14 -15.78 2.18
N ASN A 147 -9.44 -15.99 2.42
CA ASN A 147 -10.07 -17.29 2.74
C ASN A 147 -9.98 -18.35 1.62
N THR A 148 -9.10 -19.35 1.77
CA THR A 148 -8.95 -20.51 0.86
C THR A 148 -9.86 -21.69 1.23
N GLY A 149 -11.03 -21.44 1.85
CA GLY A 149 -11.92 -22.51 2.34
C GLY A 149 -12.37 -23.52 1.27
N PHE A 150 -12.43 -23.10 0.00
CA PHE A 150 -12.71 -23.97 -1.14
C PHE A 150 -11.54 -24.90 -1.52
N CYS A 151 -10.29 -24.50 -1.22
CA CYS A 151 -9.10 -25.32 -1.43
C CYS A 151 -8.96 -26.45 -0.39
N SER A 152 -9.62 -26.34 0.77
CA SER A 152 -9.62 -27.40 1.78
C SER A 152 -10.60 -28.54 1.45
N GLN A 153 -11.51 -28.34 0.49
CA GLN A 153 -12.57 -29.29 0.11
C GLN A 153 -12.24 -30.03 -1.20
N SER A 154 -11.10 -29.75 -1.84
CA SER A 154 -10.75 -30.41 -3.10
C SER A 154 -10.35 -31.88 -2.87
N PRO A 155 -10.93 -32.84 -3.62
CA PRO A 155 -10.61 -34.27 -3.49
C PRO A 155 -9.25 -34.66 -4.08
N ILE A 156 -8.62 -33.74 -4.83
CA ILE A 156 -7.25 -33.87 -5.30
C ILE A 156 -6.40 -33.22 -4.21
N LYS A 157 -5.51 -33.96 -3.55
CA LYS A 157 -4.40 -33.45 -2.72
C LYS A 157 -3.06 -33.65 -3.44
#